data_AF-A0A8H8RZQ1-F1
#
_entry.id   AF-A0A8H8RZQ1-F1
#
_cell.length_a   1.000
_cell.length_b   1.000
_cell.length_c   1.000
_cell.angle_alpha   90.00
_cell.angle_beta   90.00
_cell.angle_gamma   90.00
#
_symmetry.space_group_name_H-M   'P 1'
#
loop_
_entity.id
_entity.type
_entity.pdbx_description
1 polymer ?
#
loop_
_entity_poly.entity_id
_entity_poly.type
_entity_poly.pdbx_seq_one_letter_code
_entity_poly.pdbx_strand_id
1 'polypeptide(L)'
;MASSTKPPPVEALKPITSVSASPPRLLPTALSLPPKWLNMYSSFITANQSSVTQIESALRSLTYIIPGRFRDAELASESLHSSIQLLSMYHDTLLTRAISKLPGMPNASLHNRYTKFWIAKSKFYRRIATMLTMIQYTELLWEMMAKRKGERVRWRIIVILELVKAVCRLCLLRITNSRPLVTPALPERETIPEEEAPTEEEEVEMEEEVTPRVKEYKMKRTGLSLPTLPNPSDISSYLLSKVLTADDIKAPNTLLNKVNGSAQLAEILHIIQPVIYAIAMSRSKDKKDWQPWLLGLSIEYAARQLRKDGLRTTALEREQWGKRGWAMGWWAMRGAFYENVTKGFLQSTSERLPSLVSGVLDDYKYLWDEYYFSTSSN
;
A
#
# COMPACT_ATOMS: atom_id res chain seq x y z
N MET A 1 -39.85 -86.29 22.72
CA MET A 1 -39.19 -86.00 21.42
C MET A 1 -40.28 -85.57 20.43
N ALA A 2 -39.95 -84.65 19.51
CA ALA A 2 -40.75 -84.25 18.33
C ALA A 2 -42.13 -83.56 18.55
N SER A 3 -42.63 -82.94 17.47
CA SER A 3 -43.95 -82.32 17.26
C SER A 3 -44.30 -81.01 18.03
N SER A 4 -44.93 -79.97 17.46
CA SER A 4 -45.13 -79.57 16.03
C SER A 4 -45.68 -78.12 15.92
N THR A 5 -46.03 -77.69 14.71
CA THR A 5 -46.97 -76.60 14.29
C THR A 5 -46.59 -75.11 14.37
N LYS A 6 -46.57 -74.49 13.18
CA LYS A 6 -46.93 -73.10 12.79
C LYS A 6 -48.43 -73.09 12.36
N PRO A 7 -49.12 -71.98 11.96
CA PRO A 7 -48.77 -70.56 11.91
C PRO A 7 -49.76 -69.69 12.77
N PRO A 8 -50.59 -68.69 12.36
CA PRO A 8 -50.96 -68.11 11.05
C PRO A 8 -50.37 -66.68 10.79
N PRO A 9 -51.06 -65.51 10.59
CA PRO A 9 -50.60 -64.54 9.57
C PRO A 9 -50.59 -63.02 9.92
N VAL A 10 -50.24 -62.25 8.88
CA VAL A 10 -50.13 -60.78 8.70
C VAL A 10 -51.41 -59.97 8.98
N GLU A 11 -51.26 -58.76 9.51
CA GLU A 11 -52.07 -57.58 9.10
C GLU A 11 -51.21 -56.28 9.15
N ALA A 12 -51.63 -55.20 8.48
CA ALA A 12 -50.80 -54.01 8.22
C ALA A 12 -51.51 -52.68 8.51
N LEU A 13 -50.77 -51.67 8.99
CA LEU A 13 -51.29 -50.32 9.25
C LEU A 13 -50.46 -49.19 8.60
N LYS A 14 -51.20 -48.11 8.28
CA LYS A 14 -50.95 -47.08 7.25
C LYS A 14 -49.88 -46.04 7.62
N PRO A 15 -49.31 -45.31 6.63
CA PRO A 15 -48.34 -44.24 6.87
C PRO A 15 -48.97 -42.98 7.49
N ILE A 16 -48.15 -42.19 8.18
CA ILE A 16 -48.52 -40.88 8.75
C ILE A 16 -47.92 -39.74 7.92
N THR A 17 -48.69 -38.66 7.81
CA THR A 17 -48.52 -37.48 6.95
C THR A 17 -47.21 -36.72 7.12
N SER A 18 -46.75 -36.13 6.02
CA SER A 18 -45.61 -35.19 5.98
C SER A 18 -45.89 -33.88 6.72
N VAL A 19 -44.85 -33.35 7.40
CA VAL A 19 -44.81 -31.98 7.89
C VAL A 19 -43.89 -31.16 6.99
N SER A 20 -44.34 -29.98 6.56
CA SER A 20 -43.58 -29.10 5.68
C SER A 20 -42.40 -28.45 6.41
N ALA A 21 -41.21 -28.50 5.80
CA ALA A 21 -40.04 -27.77 6.24
C ALA A 21 -39.60 -26.81 5.12
N SER A 22 -39.63 -25.50 5.42
CA SER A 22 -39.22 -24.45 4.47
C SER A 22 -37.72 -24.53 4.15
N PRO A 23 -37.30 -24.41 2.87
CA PRO A 23 -35.88 -24.42 2.52
C PRO A 23 -35.14 -23.19 3.08
N PRO A 24 -33.85 -23.32 3.45
CA PRO A 24 -33.04 -22.18 3.87
C PRO A 24 -32.87 -21.19 2.71
N ARG A 25 -32.83 -19.89 3.03
CA ARG A 25 -32.70 -18.81 2.04
C ARG A 25 -31.37 -18.92 1.30
N LEU A 26 -31.42 -19.30 0.03
CA LEU A 26 -30.26 -19.32 -0.86
C LEU A 26 -29.75 -17.88 -1.06
N LEU A 27 -28.55 -17.59 -0.53
CA LEU A 27 -27.77 -16.46 -1.01
C LEU A 27 -27.34 -16.75 -2.45
N PRO A 28 -27.44 -15.80 -3.39
CA PRO A 28 -27.41 -16.11 -4.81
C PRO A 28 -26.04 -16.60 -5.29
N THR A 29 -26.06 -17.71 -6.04
CA THR A 29 -24.90 -18.37 -6.67
C THR A 29 -24.16 -17.51 -7.70
N ALA A 30 -24.63 -16.29 -7.97
CA ALA A 30 -24.09 -15.37 -8.97
C ALA A 30 -22.64 -14.89 -8.70
N LEU A 31 -22.13 -15.05 -7.48
CA LEU A 31 -20.75 -14.66 -7.12
C LEU A 31 -19.70 -15.77 -7.29
N SER A 32 -20.09 -17.01 -7.62
CA SER A 32 -19.12 -18.07 -7.97
C SER A 32 -18.80 -18.03 -9.46
N LEU A 33 -17.88 -17.14 -9.86
CA LEU A 33 -17.27 -17.17 -11.20
C LEU A 33 -16.70 -18.58 -11.50
N PRO A 34 -16.93 -19.15 -12.71
CA PRO A 34 -16.42 -20.48 -13.03
C PRO A 34 -14.87 -20.49 -12.95
N PRO A 35 -14.25 -21.42 -12.19
CA PRO A 35 -12.82 -21.35 -11.86
C PRO A 35 -11.89 -21.45 -13.08
N LYS A 36 -12.41 -21.93 -14.23
CA LYS A 36 -11.71 -21.92 -15.52
C LYS A 36 -11.24 -20.51 -15.92
N TRP A 37 -12.12 -19.51 -15.84
CA TRP A 37 -11.80 -18.13 -16.25
C TRP A 37 -10.73 -17.49 -15.37
N LEU A 38 -10.83 -17.70 -14.05
CA LEU A 38 -9.83 -17.19 -13.09
C LEU A 38 -8.46 -17.84 -13.30
N ASN A 39 -8.42 -19.13 -13.67
CA ASN A 39 -7.16 -19.80 -14.01
C ASN A 39 -6.59 -19.34 -15.36
N MET A 40 -7.42 -19.14 -16.38
CA MET A 40 -6.97 -18.59 -17.69
C MET A 40 -6.41 -17.17 -17.53
N TYR A 41 -7.10 -16.31 -16.78
CA TYR A 41 -6.62 -14.98 -16.41
C TYR A 41 -5.32 -15.06 -15.60
N SER A 42 -5.23 -16.01 -14.66
CA SER A 42 -4.00 -16.27 -13.91
C SER A 42 -2.82 -16.53 -14.83
N SER A 43 -2.94 -17.46 -15.79
CA SER A 43 -1.88 -17.77 -16.74
C SER A 43 -1.52 -16.58 -17.64
N PHE A 44 -2.51 -15.81 -18.10
CA PHE A 44 -2.30 -14.66 -18.98
C PHE A 44 -1.51 -13.55 -18.28
N ILE A 45 -1.86 -13.18 -17.04
CA ILE A 45 -1.16 -12.14 -16.28
C ILE A 45 0.25 -12.60 -15.86
N THR A 46 0.45 -13.89 -15.56
CA THR A 46 1.82 -14.40 -15.26
C THR A 46 2.71 -14.51 -16.48
N ALA A 47 2.15 -14.70 -17.69
CA ALA A 47 2.92 -14.76 -18.92
C ALA A 47 3.32 -13.35 -19.42
N ASN A 48 2.43 -12.37 -19.28
CA ASN A 48 2.59 -11.00 -19.81
C ASN A 48 2.93 -9.99 -18.70
N GLN A 49 3.74 -10.38 -17.73
CA GLN A 49 3.97 -9.60 -16.51
C GLN A 49 4.46 -8.17 -16.79
N SER A 50 5.42 -7.99 -17.71
CA SER A 50 5.97 -6.68 -18.10
C SER A 50 4.89 -5.80 -18.72
N SER A 51 4.22 -6.26 -19.77
CA SER A 51 3.17 -5.52 -20.50
C SER A 51 2.02 -5.08 -19.61
N VAL A 52 1.58 -5.93 -18.66
CA VAL A 52 0.54 -5.54 -17.68
C VAL A 52 1.02 -4.37 -16.81
N THR A 53 2.30 -4.34 -16.42
CA THR A 53 2.90 -3.26 -15.61
C THR A 53 3.01 -1.96 -16.40
N GLN A 54 3.37 -2.05 -17.67
CA GLN A 54 3.45 -0.90 -18.58
C GLN A 54 2.06 -0.28 -18.79
N ILE A 55 1.04 -1.10 -19.06
CA ILE A 55 -0.36 -0.66 -19.19
C ILE A 55 -0.86 -0.05 -17.88
N GLU A 56 -0.60 -0.69 -16.73
CA GLU A 56 -0.97 -0.18 -15.41
C GLU A 56 -0.31 1.19 -15.13
N SER A 57 0.96 1.34 -15.49
CA SER A 57 1.73 2.58 -15.29
C SER A 57 1.27 3.70 -16.23
N ALA A 58 0.96 3.38 -17.49
CA ALA A 58 0.40 4.32 -18.46
C ALA A 58 -1.02 4.77 -18.08
N LEU A 59 -1.86 3.88 -17.57
CA LEU A 59 -3.18 4.24 -17.03
C LEU A 59 -3.05 5.11 -15.76
N ARG A 60 -2.08 4.81 -14.89
CA ARG A 60 -1.77 5.61 -13.70
C ARG A 60 -1.30 7.02 -14.08
N SER A 61 -0.35 7.17 -15.00
CA SER A 61 0.11 8.50 -15.45
C SER A 61 -1.01 9.28 -16.15
N LEU A 62 -1.83 8.61 -16.98
CA LEU A 62 -3.00 9.21 -17.61
C LEU A 62 -4.00 9.76 -16.58
N THR A 63 -4.24 9.05 -15.47
CA THR A 63 -5.13 9.58 -14.40
C THR A 63 -4.61 10.85 -13.72
N TYR A 64 -3.29 11.09 -13.71
CA TYR A 64 -2.68 12.30 -13.12
C TYR A 64 -2.64 13.51 -14.08
N ILE A 65 -2.93 13.32 -15.37
CA ILE A 65 -2.95 14.37 -16.41
C ILE A 65 -4.37 14.97 -16.60
N ILE A 66 -5.39 14.29 -16.09
CA ILE A 66 -6.83 14.61 -16.28
C ILE A 66 -7.48 15.55 -15.22
N PRO A 67 -6.91 15.85 -14.02
CA PRO A 67 -7.50 16.82 -13.09
C PRO A 67 -7.77 18.21 -13.70
N GLY A 68 -8.58 19.02 -13.00
CA GLY A 68 -8.78 20.44 -13.31
C GLY A 68 -10.01 20.78 -14.16
N ARG A 69 -10.16 20.17 -15.36
CA ARG A 69 -11.08 20.72 -16.39
C ARG A 69 -12.59 20.65 -16.07
N PHE A 70 -13.08 19.70 -15.28
CA PHE A 70 -14.51 19.63 -14.88
C PHE A 70 -14.73 18.93 -13.52
N ARG A 71 -15.66 19.44 -12.70
CA ARG A 71 -16.00 18.89 -11.37
C ARG A 71 -16.62 17.48 -11.35
N ASP A 72 -17.17 17.01 -12.46
CA ASP A 72 -17.58 15.61 -12.63
C ASP A 72 -16.47 14.74 -13.23
N ALA A 73 -15.50 15.34 -13.94
CA ALA A 73 -14.29 14.64 -14.36
C ALA A 73 -13.37 14.32 -13.16
N GLU A 74 -13.31 15.17 -12.13
CA GLU A 74 -12.62 14.86 -10.85
C GLU A 74 -13.06 13.51 -10.27
N LEU A 75 -14.37 13.30 -10.12
CA LEU A 75 -14.90 12.06 -9.54
C LEU A 75 -14.72 10.88 -10.50
N ALA A 76 -14.79 11.12 -11.82
CA ALA A 76 -14.54 10.09 -12.82
C ALA A 76 -13.07 9.63 -12.81
N SER A 77 -12.11 10.56 -12.83
CA SER A 77 -10.67 10.23 -12.81
C SER A 77 -10.27 9.57 -11.49
N GLU A 78 -10.79 10.03 -10.34
CA GLU A 78 -10.58 9.37 -9.05
C GLU A 78 -11.22 7.96 -9.00
N SER A 79 -12.37 7.75 -9.63
CA SER A 79 -12.98 6.42 -9.75
C SER A 79 -12.19 5.46 -10.63
N LEU A 80 -11.54 5.97 -11.69
CA LEU A 80 -10.59 5.19 -12.50
C LEU A 80 -9.31 4.91 -11.71
N HIS A 81 -8.74 5.92 -11.06
CA HIS A 81 -7.49 5.85 -10.31
C HIS A 81 -7.57 4.84 -9.14
N SER A 82 -8.65 4.89 -8.36
CA SER A 82 -8.93 3.90 -7.30
C SER A 82 -9.20 2.50 -7.87
N SER A 83 -9.91 2.38 -9.00
CA SER A 83 -10.14 1.08 -9.67
C SER A 83 -8.85 0.44 -10.19
N ILE A 84 -7.94 1.23 -10.77
CA ILE A 84 -6.62 0.79 -11.24
C ILE A 84 -5.77 0.30 -10.06
N GLN A 85 -5.76 1.01 -8.94
CA GLN A 85 -5.03 0.60 -7.73
C GLN A 85 -5.58 -0.70 -7.12
N LEU A 86 -6.91 -0.86 -7.07
CA LEU A 86 -7.54 -2.11 -6.60
C LEU A 86 -7.25 -3.29 -7.54
N LEU A 87 -7.16 -3.05 -8.85
CA LEU A 87 -6.78 -4.07 -9.85
C LEU A 87 -5.29 -4.45 -9.75
N SER A 88 -4.41 -3.46 -9.62
CA SER A 88 -2.97 -3.65 -9.39
C SER A 88 -2.70 -4.48 -8.13
N MET A 89 -3.33 -4.12 -7.00
CA MET A 89 -3.28 -4.90 -5.77
C MET A 89 -3.78 -6.35 -5.97
N TYR A 90 -4.79 -6.58 -6.81
CA TYR A 90 -5.24 -7.94 -7.14
C TYR A 90 -4.16 -8.70 -7.94
N HIS A 91 -3.53 -8.06 -8.93
CA HIS A 91 -2.39 -8.61 -9.68
C HIS A 91 -1.21 -8.95 -8.76
N ASP A 92 -0.86 -8.10 -7.80
CA ASP A 92 0.19 -8.41 -6.82
C ASP A 92 -0.15 -9.64 -5.97
N THR A 93 -1.42 -9.81 -5.55
CA THR A 93 -1.83 -11.04 -4.84
C THR A 93 -1.81 -12.29 -5.71
N LEU A 94 -1.78 -12.15 -7.04
CA LEU A 94 -1.72 -13.22 -8.03
C LEU A 94 -0.26 -13.58 -8.34
N LEU A 95 0.56 -12.58 -8.70
CA LEU A 95 1.99 -12.70 -8.94
C LEU A 95 2.72 -13.27 -7.71
N THR A 96 2.39 -12.79 -6.50
CA THR A 96 2.95 -13.35 -5.24
C THR A 96 2.68 -14.86 -5.11
N ARG A 97 1.53 -15.38 -5.59
CA ARG A 97 1.22 -16.83 -5.58
C ARG A 97 1.99 -17.59 -6.66
N ALA A 98 2.20 -16.99 -7.83
CA ALA A 98 2.99 -17.59 -8.90
C ALA A 98 4.48 -17.70 -8.49
N ILE A 99 5.07 -16.57 -8.08
CA ILE A 99 6.46 -16.47 -7.63
C ILE A 99 6.73 -17.40 -6.44
N SER A 100 5.78 -17.59 -5.52
CA SER A 100 5.92 -18.52 -4.39
C SER A 100 6.05 -20.01 -4.75
N LYS A 101 5.90 -20.38 -6.03
CA LYS A 101 6.10 -21.75 -6.54
C LYS A 101 7.45 -21.95 -7.23
N LEU A 102 8.21 -20.88 -7.50
CA LEU A 102 9.49 -20.95 -8.20
C LEU A 102 10.63 -21.19 -7.18
N PRO A 103 11.42 -22.28 -7.32
CA PRO A 103 12.62 -22.47 -6.51
C PRO A 103 13.74 -21.53 -6.99
N GLY A 104 14.63 -21.12 -6.08
CA GLY A 104 15.76 -20.23 -6.42
C GLY A 104 15.40 -18.75 -6.53
N MET A 105 14.53 -18.25 -5.65
CA MET A 105 14.12 -16.84 -5.61
C MET A 105 15.31 -15.90 -5.29
N PRO A 106 15.45 -14.75 -5.97
CA PRO A 106 16.45 -13.73 -5.62
C PRO A 106 16.18 -13.13 -4.23
N ASN A 107 17.12 -12.32 -3.74
CA ASN A 107 17.09 -11.69 -2.41
C ASN A 107 15.90 -10.72 -2.23
N ALA A 108 14.73 -11.27 -1.92
CA ALA A 108 13.51 -10.51 -1.65
C ALA A 108 13.71 -9.52 -0.50
N SER A 109 13.18 -8.30 -0.64
CA SER A 109 13.50 -7.17 0.24
C SER A 109 13.17 -7.47 1.72
N LEU A 110 13.91 -6.86 2.66
CA LEU A 110 13.66 -7.05 4.11
C LEU A 110 12.20 -6.79 4.48
N HIS A 111 11.59 -5.77 3.88
CA HIS A 111 10.16 -5.45 3.94
C HIS A 111 9.30 -6.63 3.47
N ASN A 112 9.52 -7.11 2.25
CA ASN A 112 8.75 -8.20 1.67
C ASN A 112 8.92 -9.52 2.41
N ARG A 113 10.13 -9.83 2.86
CA ARG A 113 10.44 -11.00 3.68
C ARG A 113 9.68 -10.97 5.02
N TYR A 114 9.54 -9.79 5.63
CA TYR A 114 8.69 -9.59 6.82
C TYR A 114 7.19 -9.72 6.53
N THR A 115 6.67 -9.04 5.51
CA THR A 115 5.22 -9.04 5.20
C THR A 115 4.75 -10.41 4.67
N LYS A 116 5.50 -11.04 3.74
CA LYS A 116 5.25 -12.41 3.24
C LYS A 116 5.14 -13.41 4.43
N PHE A 117 6.01 -13.30 5.45
CA PHE A 117 5.95 -14.14 6.66
C PHE A 117 4.65 -13.97 7.47
N TRP A 118 4.21 -12.75 7.78
CA TRP A 118 2.98 -12.54 8.55
C TRP A 118 1.71 -12.89 7.77
N ILE A 119 1.71 -12.66 6.46
CA ILE A 119 0.64 -13.02 5.52
C ILE A 119 0.49 -14.54 5.38
N ALA A 120 1.60 -15.30 5.46
CA ALA A 120 1.58 -16.76 5.55
C ALA A 120 1.08 -17.22 6.94
N LYS A 121 1.61 -16.63 8.02
CA LYS A 121 1.31 -17.02 9.41
C LYS A 121 -0.15 -16.80 9.83
N SER A 122 -0.83 -15.77 9.31
CA SER A 122 -2.21 -15.48 9.72
C SER A 122 -3.13 -15.04 8.58
N LYS A 123 -4.19 -15.81 8.36
CA LYS A 123 -5.32 -15.43 7.49
C LYS A 123 -6.03 -14.15 7.98
N PHE A 124 -5.96 -13.84 9.28
CA PHE A 124 -6.55 -12.64 9.86
C PHE A 124 -5.67 -11.39 9.63
N TYR A 125 -4.34 -11.51 9.80
CA TYR A 125 -3.39 -10.46 9.38
C TYR A 125 -3.62 -10.11 7.91
N ARG A 126 -3.67 -11.13 7.03
CA ARG A 126 -3.88 -10.94 5.58
C ARG A 126 -5.17 -10.15 5.29
N ARG A 127 -6.30 -10.52 5.91
CA ARG A 127 -7.58 -9.82 5.74
C ARG A 127 -7.53 -8.36 6.19
N ILE A 128 -6.93 -8.08 7.35
CA ILE A 128 -6.84 -6.70 7.86
C ILE A 128 -5.89 -5.86 6.99
N ALA A 129 -4.75 -6.41 6.57
CA ALA A 129 -3.80 -5.72 5.70
C ALA A 129 -4.44 -5.38 4.34
N THR A 130 -5.18 -6.30 3.71
CA THR A 130 -5.91 -6.00 2.47
C THR A 130 -7.05 -5.00 2.66
N MET A 131 -7.74 -5.02 3.82
CA MET A 131 -8.78 -4.02 4.11
C MET A 131 -8.18 -2.63 4.34
N LEU A 132 -7.01 -2.54 4.99
CA LEU A 132 -6.31 -1.27 5.19
C LEU A 132 -5.88 -0.65 3.85
N THR A 133 -5.31 -1.44 2.93
CA THR A 133 -4.93 -0.93 1.60
C THR A 133 -6.14 -0.61 0.72
N MET A 134 -7.21 -1.42 0.77
CA MET A 134 -8.48 -1.09 0.10
C MET A 134 -9.06 0.26 0.55
N ILE A 135 -8.95 0.59 1.83
CA ILE A 135 -9.39 1.90 2.36
C ILE A 135 -8.45 3.01 1.87
N GLN A 136 -7.14 2.82 1.96
CA GLN A 136 -6.15 3.80 1.48
C GLN A 136 -6.31 4.14 -0.01
N TYR A 137 -6.68 3.17 -0.86
CA TYR A 137 -6.95 3.39 -2.29
C TYR A 137 -8.35 3.93 -2.61
N THR A 138 -9.22 4.16 -1.61
CA THR A 138 -10.61 4.64 -1.84
C THR A 138 -11.04 5.81 -0.95
N GLU A 139 -10.22 6.24 0.02
CA GLU A 139 -10.60 7.27 0.99
C GLU A 139 -10.89 8.64 0.36
N LEU A 140 -10.12 9.04 -0.66
CA LEU A 140 -10.37 10.28 -1.41
C LEU A 140 -11.67 10.20 -2.23
N LEU A 141 -11.93 9.09 -2.92
CA LEU A 141 -13.23 8.82 -3.58
C LEU A 141 -14.41 8.91 -2.60
N TRP A 142 -14.28 8.31 -1.41
CA TRP A 142 -15.31 8.39 -0.36
C TRP A 142 -15.50 9.81 0.15
N GLU A 143 -14.43 10.62 0.27
CA GLU A 143 -14.54 12.04 0.60
C GLU A 143 -15.22 12.84 -0.51
N MET A 144 -14.85 12.67 -1.77
CA MET A 144 -15.49 13.32 -2.92
C MET A 144 -16.99 12.99 -2.98
N MET A 145 -17.37 11.73 -2.75
CA MET A 145 -18.77 11.31 -2.71
C MET A 145 -19.51 11.85 -1.46
N ALA A 146 -18.84 11.97 -0.32
CA ALA A 146 -19.40 12.52 0.91
C ALA A 146 -19.63 14.03 0.81
N LYS A 147 -18.70 14.76 0.20
CA LYS A 147 -18.75 16.21 -0.06
C LYS A 147 -20.00 16.61 -0.85
N ARG A 148 -20.41 15.81 -1.85
CA ARG A 148 -21.68 16.00 -2.58
C ARG A 148 -22.94 15.95 -1.68
N LYS A 149 -22.85 15.40 -0.47
CA LYS A 149 -23.93 15.34 0.54
C LYS A 149 -23.77 16.39 1.65
N GLY A 150 -22.82 17.32 1.51
CA GLY A 150 -22.61 18.44 2.41
C GLY A 150 -21.54 18.21 3.48
N GLU A 151 -20.96 19.31 3.96
CA GLU A 151 -19.72 19.33 4.77
C GLU A 151 -19.81 18.53 6.08
N ARG A 152 -20.99 18.50 6.72
CA ARG A 152 -21.22 17.68 7.93
C ARG A 152 -21.16 16.17 7.66
N VAL A 153 -21.45 15.74 6.43
CA VAL A 153 -21.37 14.33 6.00
C VAL A 153 -19.94 13.98 5.60
N ARG A 154 -19.25 14.91 4.90
CA ARG A 154 -17.82 14.84 4.59
C ARG A 154 -16.97 14.57 5.84
N TRP A 155 -16.99 15.47 6.83
CA TRP A 155 -16.18 15.29 8.05
C TRP A 155 -16.54 14.04 8.86
N ARG A 156 -17.82 13.64 8.86
CA ARG A 156 -18.24 12.36 9.46
C ARG A 156 -17.59 11.17 8.76
N ILE A 157 -17.52 11.17 7.44
CA ILE A 157 -16.89 10.09 6.66
C ILE A 157 -15.36 10.11 6.81
N ILE A 158 -14.70 11.28 6.81
CA ILE A 158 -13.26 11.40 7.09
C ILE A 158 -12.92 10.78 8.45
N VAL A 159 -13.64 11.17 9.52
CA VAL A 159 -13.41 10.65 10.89
C VAL A 159 -13.71 9.16 10.99
N ILE A 160 -14.73 8.64 10.29
CA ILE A 160 -15.01 7.19 10.25
C ILE A 160 -13.89 6.43 9.52
N LEU A 161 -13.42 6.92 8.38
CA LEU A 161 -12.34 6.28 7.61
C LEU A 161 -11.04 6.25 8.42
N GLU A 162 -10.64 7.37 9.04
CA GLU A 162 -9.48 7.40 9.93
C GLU A 162 -9.64 6.48 11.14
N LEU A 163 -10.81 6.44 11.77
CA LEU A 163 -11.09 5.53 12.88
C LEU A 163 -10.98 4.06 12.45
N VAL A 164 -11.50 3.68 11.28
CA VAL A 164 -11.39 2.31 10.75
C VAL A 164 -9.93 1.99 10.38
N LYS A 165 -9.19 2.91 9.74
CA LYS A 165 -7.75 2.74 9.49
C LYS A 165 -6.97 2.55 10.79
N ALA A 166 -7.24 3.34 11.83
CA ALA A 166 -6.62 3.22 13.14
C ALA A 166 -6.97 1.90 13.84
N VAL A 167 -8.23 1.45 13.79
CA VAL A 167 -8.65 0.13 14.33
C VAL A 167 -7.95 -1.00 13.57
N CYS A 168 -7.85 -0.95 12.25
CA CYS A 168 -7.09 -1.91 11.45
C CYS A 168 -5.60 -1.93 11.85
N ARG A 169 -4.95 -0.75 11.90
CA ARG A 169 -3.55 -0.59 12.35
C ARG A 169 -3.34 -1.13 13.79
N LEU A 170 -4.22 -0.82 14.74
CA LEU A 170 -4.17 -1.36 16.11
C LEU A 170 -4.35 -2.89 16.16
N CYS A 171 -5.26 -3.45 15.36
CA CYS A 171 -5.43 -4.90 15.25
C CYS A 171 -4.17 -5.58 14.68
N LEU A 172 -3.52 -5.00 13.67
CA LEU A 172 -2.22 -5.48 13.17
C LEU A 172 -1.14 -5.43 14.28
N LEU A 173 -1.05 -4.33 15.04
CA LEU A 173 -0.09 -4.17 16.15
C LEU A 173 -0.29 -5.22 17.26
N ARG A 174 -1.54 -5.59 17.56
CA ARG A 174 -1.85 -6.69 18.49
C ARG A 174 -1.40 -8.05 17.92
N ILE A 175 -1.64 -8.32 16.64
CA ILE A 175 -1.25 -9.58 15.98
C ILE A 175 0.28 -9.73 15.87
N THR A 176 1.02 -8.66 15.57
CA THR A 176 2.50 -8.70 15.48
C THR A 176 3.19 -8.88 16.84
N ASN A 177 2.44 -8.79 17.94
CA ASN A 177 2.89 -8.77 19.33
C ASN A 177 3.71 -7.51 19.66
N SER A 178 3.08 -6.33 19.47
CA SER A 178 3.68 -5.02 19.71
C SER A 178 5.01 -4.85 18.98
N ARG A 179 5.02 -5.05 17.65
CA ARG A 179 6.13 -4.64 16.79
C ARG A 179 5.69 -3.45 15.95
N PRO A 180 6.58 -2.49 15.65
CA PRO A 180 6.26 -1.36 14.79
C PRO A 180 5.53 -1.79 13.53
N LEU A 181 4.52 -1.01 13.13
CA LEU A 181 3.84 -1.26 11.87
C LEU A 181 4.75 -0.85 10.72
N VAL A 182 4.77 -1.72 9.70
CA VAL A 182 5.47 -1.47 8.44
C VAL A 182 4.47 -0.87 7.45
N THR A 183 4.87 0.21 6.79
CA THR A 183 4.13 0.90 5.74
C THR A 183 4.82 0.66 4.39
N PRO A 184 4.14 0.02 3.41
CA PRO A 184 2.78 -0.55 3.46
C PRO A 184 2.67 -1.89 4.23
N ALA A 185 1.45 -2.31 4.57
CA ALA A 185 1.20 -3.55 5.34
C ALA A 185 1.21 -4.84 4.49
N LEU A 186 1.18 -4.70 3.16
CA LEU A 186 1.30 -5.78 2.17
C LEU A 186 2.74 -5.79 1.57
N PRO A 187 3.14 -6.86 0.87
CA PRO A 187 4.40 -6.89 0.15
C PRO A 187 4.31 -5.91 -1.03
N GLU A 188 5.33 -5.09 -1.20
CA GLU A 188 5.49 -4.24 -2.39
C GLU A 188 5.94 -5.11 -3.56
N ARG A 189 5.52 -4.73 -4.77
CA ARG A 189 6.01 -5.36 -5.98
C ARG A 189 7.50 -5.05 -6.13
N GLU A 190 8.34 -6.08 -6.05
CA GLU A 190 9.77 -5.96 -6.34
C GLU A 190 9.92 -5.53 -7.82
N THR A 191 10.33 -4.28 -8.04
CA THR A 191 10.88 -3.85 -9.33
C THR A 191 12.15 -4.66 -9.57
N ILE A 192 12.02 -5.73 -10.35
CA ILE A 192 13.15 -6.42 -10.93
C ILE A 192 13.96 -5.33 -11.67
N PRO A 193 15.21 -5.05 -11.27
CA PRO A 193 16.10 -4.31 -12.15
C PRO A 193 16.21 -5.17 -13.40
N GLU A 194 15.76 -4.66 -14.54
CA GLU A 194 15.93 -5.37 -15.81
C GLU A 194 17.44 -5.45 -16.04
N GLU A 195 18.03 -6.63 -15.76
CA GLU A 195 19.41 -6.91 -16.15
C GLU A 195 19.47 -6.70 -17.66
N GLU A 196 20.31 -5.75 -18.07
CA GLU A 196 20.26 -5.07 -19.37
C GLU A 196 20.07 -6.07 -20.51
N ALA A 197 18.82 -6.22 -20.95
CA ALA A 197 18.51 -7.02 -22.11
C ALA A 197 19.17 -6.32 -23.30
N PRO A 198 20.13 -6.95 -24.01
CA PRO A 198 20.85 -6.32 -25.10
C PRO A 198 19.84 -6.03 -26.21
N THR A 199 19.35 -4.80 -26.20
CA THR A 199 18.37 -4.31 -27.16
C THR A 199 19.17 -3.99 -28.40
N GLU A 200 18.87 -4.67 -29.51
CA GLU A 200 19.57 -4.45 -30.77
C GLU A 200 19.28 -3.00 -31.21
N GLU A 201 20.30 -2.14 -31.12
CA GLU A 201 20.16 -0.69 -31.27
C GLU A 201 19.88 -0.34 -32.73
N GLU A 202 18.63 -0.03 -33.09
CA GLU A 202 18.34 0.71 -34.31
C GLU A 202 18.82 2.17 -34.13
N GLU A 203 19.82 2.55 -34.93
CA GLU A 203 20.55 3.81 -34.81
C GLU A 203 19.65 5.04 -35.03
N VAL A 204 19.48 5.86 -33.98
CA VAL A 204 18.90 7.21 -34.08
C VAL A 204 19.81 8.20 -33.36
N GLU A 205 20.58 8.97 -34.12
CA GLU A 205 21.49 9.97 -33.59
C GLU A 205 20.74 11.15 -32.95
N MET A 206 20.97 11.40 -31.66
CA MET A 206 20.82 12.71 -31.01
C MET A 206 21.99 12.94 -30.03
N GLU A 207 22.39 14.21 -29.88
CA GLU A 207 23.71 14.57 -29.38
C GLU A 207 23.83 14.66 -27.85
N GLU A 208 24.93 14.11 -27.35
CA GLU A 208 25.63 14.32 -26.06
C GLU A 208 24.87 14.89 -24.83
N GLU A 209 24.54 14.00 -23.88
CA GLU A 209 24.88 14.25 -22.47
C GLU A 209 26.02 13.32 -22.03
N VAL A 210 27.03 13.86 -21.35
CA VAL A 210 28.30 13.16 -21.10
C VAL A 210 28.19 12.23 -19.89
N THR A 211 27.67 11.02 -20.13
CA THR A 211 28.03 9.87 -19.30
C THR A 211 29.49 9.49 -19.58
N PRO A 212 30.34 9.26 -18.56
CA PRO A 212 31.72 8.87 -18.80
C PRO A 212 31.76 7.42 -19.32
N ARG A 213 31.89 7.25 -20.64
CA ARG A 213 32.00 5.92 -21.30
C ARG A 213 33.11 5.08 -20.65
N VAL A 214 32.72 4.19 -19.74
CA VAL A 214 33.67 3.35 -18.98
C VAL A 214 34.25 2.31 -19.92
N LYS A 215 35.54 2.42 -20.23
CA LYS A 215 36.20 1.56 -21.21
C LYS A 215 36.34 0.14 -20.67
N GLU A 216 35.47 -0.77 -21.13
CA GLU A 216 35.63 -2.21 -20.89
C GLU A 216 36.98 -2.70 -21.42
N TYR A 217 37.82 -3.22 -20.52
CA TYR A 217 39.13 -3.71 -20.92
C TYR A 217 39.04 -5.18 -21.34
N LYS A 218 39.08 -5.44 -22.65
CA LYS A 218 39.09 -6.79 -23.20
C LYS A 218 40.49 -7.42 -23.09
N MET A 219 40.61 -8.51 -22.35
CA MET A 219 41.86 -9.22 -22.07
C MET A 219 42.46 -9.82 -23.36
N LYS A 220 43.63 -9.31 -23.77
CA LYS A 220 44.31 -9.67 -25.03
C LYS A 220 44.61 -11.17 -25.24
N ARG A 221 44.66 -11.98 -24.18
CA ARG A 221 44.98 -13.43 -24.26
C ARG A 221 43.77 -14.35 -24.12
N THR A 222 42.66 -13.88 -23.54
CA THR A 222 41.48 -14.71 -23.21
C THR A 222 40.20 -14.23 -23.88
N GLY A 223 40.18 -13.03 -24.47
CA GLY A 223 39.01 -12.45 -25.14
C GLY A 223 37.91 -11.95 -24.19
N LEU A 224 38.03 -12.19 -22.89
CA LEU A 224 37.06 -11.78 -21.86
C LEU A 224 37.18 -10.27 -21.58
N SER A 225 36.05 -9.55 -21.47
CA SER A 225 36.01 -8.22 -20.87
C SER A 225 36.24 -8.31 -19.35
N LEU A 226 37.03 -7.37 -18.81
CA LEU A 226 37.04 -7.12 -17.37
C LEU A 226 35.75 -6.37 -16.99
N PRO A 227 34.96 -6.86 -16.02
CA PRO A 227 33.83 -6.10 -15.50
C PRO A 227 34.32 -4.79 -14.88
N THR A 228 33.54 -3.73 -15.08
CA THR A 228 33.89 -2.38 -14.64
C THR A 228 33.88 -2.29 -13.11
N LEU A 229 34.91 -1.67 -12.54
CA LEU A 229 34.98 -1.45 -11.09
C LEU A 229 34.12 -0.24 -10.72
N PRO A 230 33.30 -0.32 -9.65
CA PRO A 230 32.56 0.83 -9.13
C PRO A 230 33.47 2.00 -8.75
N ASN A 231 32.94 3.22 -8.83
CA ASN A 231 33.62 4.41 -8.33
C ASN A 231 34.03 4.24 -6.85
N PRO A 232 35.20 4.74 -6.42
CA PRO A 232 35.75 4.45 -5.09
C PRO A 232 34.87 4.94 -3.93
N SER A 233 34.04 5.96 -4.15
CA SER A 233 33.01 6.43 -3.21
C SER A 233 31.86 5.44 -3.00
N ASP A 234 31.60 4.56 -3.98
CA ASP A 234 30.40 3.72 -4.06
C ASP A 234 30.70 2.22 -3.90
N ILE A 235 31.97 1.84 -3.76
CA ILE A 235 32.41 0.47 -3.43
C ILE A 235 31.64 -0.08 -2.20
N SER A 236 31.36 0.77 -1.21
CA SER A 236 30.62 0.36 0.00
C SER A 236 29.17 -0.03 -0.28
N SER A 237 28.47 0.65 -1.19
CA SER A 237 27.09 0.32 -1.55
C SER A 237 27.04 -0.93 -2.44
N TYR A 238 28.00 -1.05 -3.36
CA TYR A 238 28.15 -2.21 -4.23
C TYR A 238 28.45 -3.49 -3.43
N LEU A 239 29.37 -3.43 -2.47
CA LEU A 239 29.65 -4.56 -1.59
C LEU A 239 28.44 -4.90 -0.70
N LEU A 240 27.71 -3.90 -0.18
CA LEU A 240 26.49 -4.15 0.61
C LEU A 240 25.30 -4.69 -0.21
N SER A 241 25.26 -4.48 -1.53
CA SER A 241 24.22 -5.07 -2.39
C SER A 241 24.57 -6.48 -2.89
N LYS A 242 25.88 -6.84 -2.94
CA LYS A 242 26.36 -8.17 -3.34
C LYS A 242 26.65 -9.12 -2.17
N VAL A 243 26.83 -8.62 -0.94
CA VAL A 243 27.10 -9.44 0.26
C VAL A 243 25.84 -9.61 1.11
N LEU A 244 25.54 -10.85 1.51
CA LEU A 244 24.48 -11.16 2.48
C LEU A 244 24.74 -10.45 3.81
N THR A 245 23.87 -9.50 4.16
CA THR A 245 24.00 -8.74 5.41
C THR A 245 23.52 -9.55 6.61
N ALA A 246 23.91 -9.11 7.81
CA ALA A 246 23.45 -9.74 9.05
C ALA A 246 21.92 -9.63 9.28
N ASP A 247 21.20 -8.75 8.57
CA ASP A 247 19.73 -8.69 8.61
C ASP A 247 19.08 -9.68 7.62
N ASP A 248 19.74 -10.03 6.52
CA ASP A 248 19.25 -11.04 5.56
C ASP A 248 19.26 -12.45 6.15
N ILE A 249 20.26 -12.76 6.98
CA ILE A 249 20.39 -14.08 7.64
C ILE A 249 19.39 -14.22 8.80
N LYS A 250 19.03 -13.12 9.48
CA LYS A 250 18.07 -13.13 10.61
C LYS A 250 16.70 -13.68 10.18
N ALA A 251 16.02 -14.38 11.09
CA ALA A 251 14.68 -14.91 10.82
C ALA A 251 13.67 -13.75 10.64
N PRO A 252 12.65 -13.88 9.75
CA PRO A 252 11.71 -12.78 9.45
C PRO A 252 11.00 -12.19 10.67
N ASN A 253 10.71 -13.04 11.67
CA ASN A 253 10.14 -12.65 12.97
C ASN A 253 11.11 -11.90 13.91
N THR A 254 12.32 -11.58 13.47
CA THR A 254 13.34 -10.79 14.20
C THR A 254 13.80 -9.53 13.44
N LEU A 255 13.29 -9.27 12.24
CA LEU A 255 13.61 -8.08 11.45
C LEU A 255 13.09 -6.76 12.04
N LEU A 256 12.12 -6.83 12.97
CA LEU A 256 11.69 -5.72 13.82
C LEU A 256 11.76 -6.17 15.28
N ASN A 257 12.18 -5.30 16.18
CA ASN A 257 12.14 -5.55 17.61
C ASN A 257 10.69 -5.53 18.14
N LYS A 258 10.47 -6.14 19.31
CA LYS A 258 9.22 -5.92 20.07
C LYS A 258 9.38 -4.63 20.87
N VAL A 259 8.43 -3.71 20.74
CA VAL A 259 8.35 -2.49 21.56
C VAL A 259 7.52 -2.74 22.81
N ASN A 260 8.11 -2.44 23.97
CA ASN A 260 7.48 -2.52 25.28
C ASN A 260 7.49 -1.12 25.93
N GLY A 261 6.57 -0.85 26.86
CA GLY A 261 6.58 0.39 27.65
C GLY A 261 6.40 1.65 26.79
N SER A 262 7.25 2.66 26.96
CA SER A 262 7.11 3.96 26.27
C SER A 262 7.16 3.84 24.75
N ALA A 263 7.96 2.90 24.20
CA ALA A 263 8.02 2.65 22.77
C ALA A 263 6.72 2.00 22.22
N GLN A 264 5.97 1.27 23.06
CA GLN A 264 4.65 0.77 22.70
C GLN A 264 3.61 1.90 22.69
N LEU A 265 3.69 2.84 23.65
CA LEU A 265 2.86 4.04 23.66
C LEU A 265 3.15 4.94 22.45
N ALA A 266 4.40 5.05 22.03
CA ALA A 266 4.79 5.78 20.81
C ALA A 266 4.11 5.24 19.54
N GLU A 267 4.11 3.91 19.31
CA GLU A 267 3.38 3.32 18.18
C GLU A 267 1.86 3.52 18.29
N ILE A 268 1.29 3.43 19.50
CA ILE A 268 -0.16 3.66 19.71
C ILE A 268 -0.54 5.12 19.43
N LEU A 269 0.25 6.09 19.92
CA LEU A 269 0.04 7.52 19.67
C LEU A 269 0.09 7.84 18.17
N HIS A 270 1.09 7.31 17.46
CA HIS A 270 1.23 7.51 16.02
C HIS A 270 0.06 6.89 15.21
N ILE A 271 -0.49 5.74 15.64
CA ILE A 271 -1.67 5.14 14.99
C ILE A 271 -2.95 5.95 15.25
N ILE A 272 -3.07 6.60 16.41
CA ILE A 272 -4.26 7.37 16.81
C ILE A 272 -4.17 8.84 16.38
N GLN A 273 -2.98 9.37 16.12
CA GLN A 273 -2.69 10.74 15.70
C GLN A 273 -3.58 11.23 14.53
N PRO A 274 -3.76 10.50 13.41
CA PRO A 274 -4.66 10.94 12.33
C PRO A 274 -6.12 11.08 12.76
N VAL A 275 -6.59 10.21 13.67
CA VAL A 275 -7.96 10.26 14.21
C VAL A 275 -8.15 11.49 15.09
N ILE A 276 -7.17 11.82 15.95
CA ILE A 276 -7.22 13.02 16.79
C ILE A 276 -7.19 14.28 15.91
N TYR A 277 -6.33 14.31 14.89
CA TYR A 277 -6.24 15.43 13.95
C TYR A 277 -7.55 15.62 13.16
N ALA A 278 -8.12 14.55 12.59
CA ALA A 278 -9.40 14.60 11.89
C ALA A 278 -10.56 15.04 12.81
N ILE A 279 -10.59 14.58 14.07
CA ILE A 279 -11.60 15.01 15.05
C ILE A 279 -11.40 16.49 15.42
N ALA A 280 -10.17 16.97 15.59
CA ALA A 280 -9.90 18.38 15.87
C ALA A 280 -10.29 19.28 14.69
N MET A 281 -9.90 18.92 13.47
CA MET A 281 -10.32 19.60 12.24
C MET A 281 -11.85 19.62 12.07
N SER A 282 -12.55 18.53 12.40
CA SER A 282 -14.02 18.48 12.36
C SER A 282 -14.75 19.37 13.38
N ARG A 283 -14.00 19.97 14.33
CA ARG A 283 -14.51 20.89 15.36
C ARG A 283 -14.10 22.34 15.12
N SER A 284 -12.92 22.58 14.53
CA SER A 284 -12.59 23.90 13.97
C SER A 284 -13.60 24.28 12.90
N LYS A 285 -13.93 25.57 12.82
CA LYS A 285 -14.72 26.13 11.73
C LYS A 285 -13.83 26.77 10.67
N ASP A 286 -12.69 27.32 11.10
CA ASP A 286 -11.80 28.11 10.27
C ASP A 286 -10.54 27.31 9.94
N LYS A 287 -10.25 27.10 8.65
CA LYS A 287 -9.08 26.33 8.18
C LYS A 287 -7.73 26.91 8.65
N LYS A 288 -7.72 28.17 9.08
CA LYS A 288 -6.55 28.92 9.56
C LYS A 288 -6.21 28.69 11.04
N ASP A 289 -7.04 27.95 11.78
CA ASP A 289 -6.85 27.66 13.20
C ASP A 289 -5.58 26.83 13.45
N TRP A 290 -4.60 27.41 14.15
CA TRP A 290 -3.36 26.69 14.51
C TRP A 290 -3.56 25.56 15.53
N GLN A 291 -4.69 25.53 16.23
CA GLN A 291 -4.99 24.53 17.28
C GLN A 291 -4.94 23.06 16.78
N PRO A 292 -5.72 22.63 15.76
CA PRO A 292 -5.65 21.26 15.24
C PRO A 292 -4.26 20.90 14.72
N TRP A 293 -3.56 21.83 14.04
CA TRP A 293 -2.23 21.59 13.47
C TRP A 293 -1.17 21.38 14.55
N LEU A 294 -1.11 22.28 15.56
CA LEU A 294 -0.21 22.14 16.70
C LEU A 294 -0.52 20.90 17.53
N LEU A 295 -1.80 20.55 17.72
CA LEU A 295 -2.19 19.33 18.42
C LEU A 295 -1.64 18.09 17.70
N GLY A 296 -1.87 17.97 16.39
CA GLY A 296 -1.40 16.82 15.61
C GLY A 296 0.12 16.69 15.57
N LEU A 297 0.84 17.81 15.40
CA LEU A 297 2.31 17.84 15.38
C LEU A 297 2.91 17.56 16.77
N SER A 298 2.31 18.07 17.84
CA SER A 298 2.76 17.80 19.22
C SER A 298 2.62 16.32 19.61
N ILE A 299 1.58 15.64 19.11
CA ILE A 299 1.40 14.18 19.30
C ILE A 299 2.49 13.39 18.56
N GLU A 300 2.86 13.80 17.34
CA GLU A 300 3.94 13.14 16.59
C GLU A 300 5.31 13.36 17.24
N TYR A 301 5.57 14.58 17.72
CA TYR A 301 6.77 14.91 18.48
C TYR A 301 6.83 14.12 19.80
N ALA A 302 5.73 14.03 20.55
CA ALA A 302 5.64 13.23 21.76
C ALA A 302 5.83 11.72 21.49
N ALA A 303 5.29 11.20 20.39
CA ALA A 303 5.52 9.82 19.97
C ALA A 303 7.01 9.58 19.62
N ARG A 304 7.68 10.54 18.97
CA ARG A 304 9.12 10.46 18.71
C ARG A 304 9.96 10.57 20.00
N GLN A 305 9.57 11.42 20.96
CA GLN A 305 10.28 11.59 22.23
C GLN A 305 10.10 10.41 23.22
N LEU A 306 8.95 9.73 23.18
CA LEU A 306 8.69 8.51 23.98
C LEU A 306 9.46 7.28 23.47
N ARG A 307 9.95 7.34 22.23
CA ARG A 307 10.82 6.35 21.62
C ARG A 307 12.27 6.60 22.05
N LYS A 308 12.85 5.67 22.80
CA LYS A 308 14.29 5.72 23.15
C LYS A 308 15.11 4.96 22.12
N ASP A 309 16.03 5.65 21.47
CA ASP A 309 16.89 5.09 20.43
C ASP A 309 18.04 4.29 21.05
N GLY A 310 17.81 3.00 21.22
CA GLY A 310 18.86 2.06 21.65
C GLY A 310 19.71 1.57 20.48
N LEU A 311 20.96 1.16 20.74
CA LEU A 311 21.93 0.66 19.76
C LEU A 311 21.53 -0.66 19.04
N ARG A 312 20.24 -1.05 19.06
CA ARG A 312 19.70 -2.32 18.55
C ARG A 312 18.63 -2.14 17.47
N THR A 313 18.46 -0.93 16.94
CA THR A 313 17.57 -0.65 15.79
C THR A 313 17.97 -1.50 14.58
N THR A 314 17.04 -2.24 13.98
CA THR A 314 17.31 -2.96 12.72
C THR A 314 17.32 -2.02 11.51
N ALA A 315 17.82 -2.48 10.36
CA ALA A 315 17.77 -1.69 9.13
C ALA A 315 16.33 -1.35 8.73
N LEU A 316 15.43 -2.35 8.78
CA LEU A 316 14.01 -2.18 8.49
C LEU A 316 13.33 -1.21 9.46
N GLU A 317 13.67 -1.22 10.75
CA GLU A 317 13.16 -0.19 11.68
C GLU A 317 13.58 1.22 11.24
N ARG A 318 14.86 1.44 10.94
CA ARG A 318 15.39 2.76 10.55
C ARG A 318 14.71 3.31 9.29
N GLU A 319 14.47 2.46 8.29
CA GLU A 319 13.74 2.80 7.07
C GLU A 319 12.33 3.34 7.37
N GLN A 320 11.58 2.64 8.24
CA GLN A 320 10.23 3.06 8.63
C GLN A 320 10.23 4.38 9.40
N TRP A 321 11.29 4.72 10.14
CA TRP A 321 11.39 6.02 10.81
C TRP A 321 11.79 7.12 9.83
N GLY A 322 12.57 6.80 8.79
CA GLY A 322 12.82 7.69 7.66
C GLY A 322 11.50 8.06 6.96
N LYS A 323 10.68 7.06 6.62
CA LYS A 323 9.31 7.26 6.08
C LYS A 323 8.46 8.16 7.00
N ARG A 324 8.48 7.93 8.32
CA ARG A 324 7.79 8.80 9.31
C ARG A 324 8.43 10.19 9.48
N GLY A 325 9.71 10.36 9.20
CA GLY A 325 10.41 11.66 9.21
C GLY A 325 9.98 12.53 8.02
N TRP A 326 9.94 11.95 6.82
CA TRP A 326 9.38 12.59 5.63
C TRP A 326 7.89 12.90 5.80
N ALA A 327 7.12 12.00 6.42
CA ALA A 327 5.71 12.26 6.75
C ALA A 327 5.53 13.46 7.70
N MET A 328 6.47 13.71 8.63
CA MET A 328 6.47 14.92 9.45
C MET A 328 6.66 16.18 8.60
N GLY A 329 7.60 16.17 7.65
CA GLY A 329 7.82 17.30 6.74
C GLY A 329 6.57 17.66 5.94
N TRP A 330 5.77 16.66 5.56
CA TRP A 330 4.50 16.85 4.85
C TRP A 330 3.39 17.51 5.69
N TRP A 331 3.58 17.75 7.00
CA TRP A 331 2.67 18.62 7.78
C TRP A 331 2.71 20.08 7.32
N ALA A 332 3.73 20.51 6.57
CA ALA A 332 3.74 21.81 5.90
C ALA A 332 2.66 21.93 4.78
N MET A 333 2.17 20.80 4.26
CA MET A 333 1.08 20.75 3.27
C MET A 333 -0.31 20.63 3.93
N ARG A 334 -0.45 20.86 5.25
CA ARG A 334 -1.71 20.65 5.99
C ARG A 334 -2.19 21.86 6.79
N GLY A 335 -3.51 22.04 6.81
CA GLY A 335 -4.23 22.90 7.75
C GLY A 335 -3.70 24.34 7.81
N ALA A 336 -3.60 24.89 9.01
CA ALA A 336 -3.20 26.27 9.24
C ALA A 336 -1.80 26.63 8.70
N PHE A 337 -0.84 25.69 8.67
CA PHE A 337 0.46 25.98 8.08
C PHE A 337 0.36 26.11 6.55
N TYR A 338 -0.42 25.23 5.90
CA TYR A 338 -0.69 25.37 4.47
C TYR A 338 -1.40 26.69 4.16
N GLU A 339 -2.54 26.96 4.82
CA GLU A 339 -3.37 28.14 4.57
C GLU A 339 -2.67 29.48 4.85
N ASN A 340 -1.81 29.55 5.88
CA ASN A 340 -1.17 30.81 6.29
C ASN A 340 0.26 31.00 5.76
N VAL A 341 0.96 29.93 5.36
CA VAL A 341 2.38 29.99 4.91
C VAL A 341 2.54 29.40 3.52
N THR A 342 2.31 28.08 3.37
CA THR A 342 2.67 27.36 2.14
C THR A 342 1.88 27.83 0.93
N LYS A 343 0.58 28.12 1.08
CA LYS A 343 -0.32 28.58 0.02
C LYS A 343 0.12 29.92 -0.59
N GLY A 344 0.63 30.85 0.22
CA GLY A 344 1.19 32.12 -0.24
C GLY A 344 2.53 31.94 -0.96
N PHE A 345 3.42 31.11 -0.42
CA PHE A 345 4.68 30.75 -1.07
C PHE A 345 4.47 30.04 -2.41
N LEU A 346 3.51 29.11 -2.46
CA LEU A 346 3.15 28.34 -3.64
C LEU A 346 2.58 29.25 -4.74
N GLN A 347 1.73 30.22 -4.37
CA GLN A 347 1.23 31.21 -5.33
C GLN A 347 2.36 32.10 -5.89
N SER A 348 3.21 32.66 -5.04
CA SER A 348 4.36 33.47 -5.50
C SER A 348 5.39 32.67 -6.31
N THR A 349 5.34 31.34 -6.23
CA THR A 349 6.11 30.42 -7.08
C THR A 349 5.39 30.13 -8.40
N SER A 350 4.07 29.89 -8.38
CA SER A 350 3.24 29.73 -9.59
C SER A 350 3.35 30.93 -10.53
N GLU A 351 3.33 32.15 -9.97
CA GLU A 351 3.51 33.43 -10.67
C GLU A 351 4.89 33.60 -11.35
N ARG A 352 5.86 32.71 -11.06
CA ARG A 352 7.22 32.71 -11.65
C ARG A 352 7.47 31.52 -12.58
N LEU A 353 6.52 30.60 -12.72
CA LEU A 353 6.68 29.37 -13.49
C LEU A 353 6.05 29.48 -14.89
N PRO A 354 6.51 28.70 -15.88
CA PRO A 354 5.88 28.63 -17.21
C PRO A 354 4.42 28.22 -17.11
N SER A 355 3.58 28.73 -18.01
CA SER A 355 2.11 28.57 -18.01
C SER A 355 1.61 27.12 -17.93
N LEU A 356 2.37 26.17 -18.48
CA LEU A 356 2.07 24.74 -18.38
C LEU A 356 2.24 24.20 -16.95
N VAL A 357 3.28 24.68 -16.23
CA VAL A 357 3.60 24.22 -14.87
C VAL A 357 2.72 24.93 -13.85
N SER A 358 2.45 26.24 -14.03
CA SER A 358 1.53 26.97 -13.15
C SER A 358 0.09 26.48 -13.27
N GLY A 359 -0.40 26.17 -14.48
CA GLY A 359 -1.72 25.55 -14.66
C GLY A 359 -1.87 24.24 -13.88
N VAL A 360 -0.94 23.30 -14.08
CA VAL A 360 -0.91 22.03 -13.32
C VAL A 360 -0.80 22.27 -11.80
N LEU A 361 0.02 23.25 -11.38
CA LEU A 361 0.18 23.59 -9.97
C LEU A 361 -1.10 24.16 -9.34
N ASP A 362 -1.86 24.97 -10.06
CA ASP A 362 -3.14 25.51 -9.60
C ASP A 362 -4.26 24.43 -9.59
N ASP A 363 -4.22 23.45 -10.51
CA ASP A 363 -5.10 22.26 -10.45
C ASP A 363 -4.83 21.39 -9.20
N TYR A 364 -3.56 21.12 -8.88
CA TYR A 364 -3.19 20.41 -7.63
C TYR A 364 -3.47 21.24 -6.38
N LYS A 365 -3.29 22.56 -6.43
CA LYS A 365 -3.64 23.49 -5.34
C LYS A 365 -5.13 23.43 -5.02
N TYR A 366 -6.02 23.37 -6.01
CA TYR A 366 -7.45 23.15 -5.76
C TYR A 366 -7.68 21.80 -5.06
N LEU A 367 -7.03 20.71 -5.49
CA LEU A 367 -7.15 19.40 -4.86
C LEU A 367 -6.68 19.40 -3.39
N TRP A 368 -5.61 20.13 -3.07
CA TRP A 368 -5.07 20.25 -1.70
C TRP A 368 -5.88 21.17 -0.79
N ASP A 369 -6.43 22.27 -1.33
CA ASP A 369 -7.21 23.22 -0.54
C ASP A 369 -8.58 22.65 -0.16
N GLU A 370 -9.12 21.76 -1.00
CA GLU A 370 -10.52 21.37 -1.00
C GLU A 370 -10.79 19.93 -0.53
N TYR A 371 -9.77 19.05 -0.48
CA TYR A 371 -9.89 17.68 0.04
C TYR A 371 -8.91 17.41 1.20
N TYR A 372 -9.30 16.60 2.19
CA TYR A 372 -8.48 16.23 3.33
C TYR A 372 -7.48 15.13 2.95
N PHE A 373 -7.95 14.08 2.26
CA PHE A 373 -7.09 12.93 2.00
C PHE A 373 -5.96 13.22 0.99
N SER A 374 -6.14 14.21 0.09
CA SER A 374 -5.11 14.67 -0.87
C SER A 374 -3.87 15.28 -0.21
N THR A 375 -3.98 15.78 1.02
CA THR A 375 -2.83 16.24 1.83
C THR A 375 -2.47 15.26 2.95
N SER A 376 -3.29 14.24 3.20
CA SER A 376 -2.98 13.14 4.12
C SER A 376 -1.93 12.18 3.52
N SER A 377 -1.08 11.61 4.37
CA SER A 377 -0.11 10.57 4.01
C SER A 377 -0.23 9.43 5.03
N ASN A 378 -0.05 8.20 4.57
CA ASN A 378 -0.59 6.98 5.20
C ASN A 378 0.43 5.85 5.40
#